data_AF-A0A8I0WB25-F1
#
_entry.id   AF-A0A8I0WB25-F1
#
_cell.length_a   1.000
_cell.length_b   1.000
_cell.length_c   1.000
_cell.angle_alpha   90.00
_cell.angle_beta   90.00
_cell.angle_gamma   90.00
#
_symmetry.space_group_name_H-M   'P 1'
#
loop_
_entity.id
_entity.type
_entity.pdbx_description
1 polymer ?
#
loop_
_entity_poly.entity_id
_entity_poly.type
_entity_poly.pdbx_seq_one_letter_code
_entity_poly.pdbx_strand_id
1 'polypeptide(L)'
;MKLPITQKLDDLIHHHAISLHVPGHKNMTIGYLDALSLKMDMTEITGLDDLHHPENTILESMNRVNKHPNYDAYYLVNGTTSGILSVIQAFTHIKGRYLISR
;
A
#
# COMPACT_ATOMS: atom_id res chain seq x y z
N MET A 1 -4.50 -19.50 2.51
CA MET A 1 -3.45 -18.61 1.96
C MET A 1 -3.23 -17.50 2.97
N LYS A 2 -1.99 -17.19 3.39
CA LYS A 2 -1.75 -16.13 4.38
C LYS A 2 -1.85 -14.77 3.67
N LEU A 3 -2.68 -13.86 4.16
CA LEU A 3 -2.95 -12.53 3.59
C LEU A 3 -2.51 -11.46 4.60
N PRO A 4 -1.23 -11.05 4.62
CA PRO A 4 -0.66 -10.27 5.72
C PRO A 4 -1.40 -8.96 5.97
N ILE A 5 -1.69 -8.21 4.89
CA ILE A 5 -2.36 -6.90 4.99
C ILE A 5 -3.77 -7.05 5.55
N THR A 6 -4.58 -7.95 4.98
CA THR A 6 -5.95 -8.18 5.45
C THR A 6 -5.98 -8.66 6.90
N GLN A 7 -5.12 -9.61 7.25
CA GLN A 7 -5.00 -10.10 8.63
C GLN A 7 -4.66 -8.97 9.60
N LYS A 8 -3.72 -8.09 9.21
CA LYS A 8 -3.32 -6.97 10.05
C LYS A 8 -4.42 -5.93 10.23
N LEU A 9 -5.17 -5.63 9.16
CA LEU A 9 -6.33 -4.74 9.22
C LEU A 9 -7.44 -5.32 10.10
N ASP A 10 -7.75 -6.61 9.95
CA ASP A 10 -8.73 -7.31 10.79
C ASP A 10 -8.31 -7.29 12.26
N ASP A 11 -7.05 -7.56 12.57
CA ASP A 11 -6.51 -7.46 13.93
C ASP A 11 -6.73 -6.06 14.50
N LEU A 12 -6.38 -4.99 13.76
CA LEU A 12 -6.58 -3.61 14.21
C LEU A 12 -8.06 -3.26 14.44
N ILE A 13 -8.96 -3.77 13.59
CA ILE A 13 -10.41 -3.59 13.75
C ILE A 13 -10.89 -4.26 15.05
N HIS A 14 -10.42 -5.46 15.38
CA HIS A 14 -10.78 -6.18 16.61
C HIS A 14 -10.27 -5.52 17.89
N HIS A 15 -9.18 -4.76 17.82
CA HIS A 15 -8.67 -4.03 18.99
C HIS A 15 -9.56 -2.85 19.40
N HIS A 16 -10.51 -2.43 18.56
CA HIS A 16 -11.45 -1.33 18.83
C HIS A 16 -10.78 -0.04 19.32
N ALA A 17 -9.59 0.26 18.80
CA ALA A 17 -8.85 1.45 19.19
C ALA A 17 -9.55 2.73 18.69
N ILE A 18 -9.63 3.73 19.56
CA ILE A 18 -10.05 5.08 19.18
C ILE A 18 -8.90 5.72 18.40
N SER A 19 -9.09 5.90 17.10
CA SER A 19 -8.14 6.65 16.28
C SER A 19 -8.45 8.15 16.37
N LEU A 20 -7.46 8.94 16.76
CA LEU A 20 -7.50 10.41 16.61
C LEU A 20 -6.74 10.87 15.35
N HIS A 21 -6.17 9.94 14.59
CA HIS A 21 -5.45 10.19 13.33
C HIS A 21 -6.43 10.33 12.15
N VAL A 22 -5.95 10.70 10.96
CA VAL A 22 -6.71 10.58 9.71
C VAL A 22 -6.98 9.10 9.38
N PRO A 23 -8.03 8.78 8.59
CA PRO A 23 -9.00 9.68 7.95
C PRO A 23 -10.06 10.28 8.91
N GLY A 24 -10.80 11.28 8.42
CA GLY A 24 -11.74 12.07 9.22
C GLY A 24 -12.91 11.29 9.85
N HIS A 25 -13.23 10.10 9.34
CA HIS A 25 -14.28 9.23 9.89
C HIS A 25 -13.84 8.48 11.16
N LYS A 26 -12.56 8.56 11.56
CA LYS A 26 -12.01 8.03 12.81
C LYS A 26 -12.47 6.60 13.10
N ASN A 27 -12.16 5.67 12.19
CA ASN A 27 -12.59 4.26 12.29
C ASN A 27 -14.11 4.09 12.39
N MET A 28 -14.88 4.86 11.60
CA MET A 28 -16.35 4.81 11.53
C MET A 28 -17.06 5.39 12.75
N THR A 29 -16.35 6.09 13.64
CA THR A 29 -16.96 6.73 14.82
C THR A 29 -17.55 8.11 14.53
N ILE A 30 -17.20 8.72 13.39
CA ILE A 30 -17.71 10.03 12.96
C ILE A 30 -18.40 9.91 11.61
N GLY A 31 -19.66 10.35 11.55
CA GLY A 31 -20.49 10.38 10.34
C GLY A 31 -21.50 9.25 10.24
N TYR A 32 -22.41 9.34 9.26
CA TYR A 32 -23.40 8.30 8.95
C TYR A 32 -22.87 7.40 7.85
N LEU A 33 -22.00 6.47 8.23
CA LEU A 33 -21.20 5.68 7.29
C LEU A 33 -21.61 4.21 7.24
N ASP A 34 -22.71 3.80 7.87
CA ASP A 34 -23.11 2.39 7.93
C ASP A 34 -23.35 1.75 6.55
N ALA A 35 -23.68 2.57 5.55
CA ALA A 35 -23.81 2.14 4.15
C ALA A 35 -22.46 1.99 3.41
N LEU A 36 -21.35 2.45 4.02
CA LEU A 36 -20.01 2.48 3.43
C LEU A 36 -19.09 1.52 4.19
N SER A 37 -18.42 0.62 3.47
CA SER A 37 -17.51 -0.36 4.06
C SER A 37 -16.09 0.18 4.30
N LEU A 38 -15.97 1.32 5.00
CA LEU A 38 -14.69 2.05 5.20
C LEU A 38 -13.93 1.61 6.46
N LYS A 39 -14.27 0.47 7.07
CA LYS A 39 -13.58 -0.01 8.30
C LYS A 39 -12.10 -0.29 8.07
N MET A 40 -11.70 -0.61 6.85
CA MET A 40 -10.31 -0.85 6.44
C MET A 40 -9.64 0.40 5.88
N ASP A 41 -10.35 1.54 5.78
CA ASP A 41 -9.77 2.82 5.38
C ASP A 41 -8.96 3.40 6.55
N MET A 42 -7.67 3.08 6.53
CA MET A 42 -6.69 3.43 7.56
C MET A 42 -5.42 3.94 6.89
N THR A 43 -4.69 4.80 7.60
CA THR A 43 -3.38 5.31 7.16
C THR A 43 -2.24 4.66 7.95
N GLU A 44 -1.04 5.18 7.83
CA GLU A 44 0.21 4.71 8.44
C GLU A 44 0.25 4.98 9.96
N ILE A 45 -0.73 4.45 10.69
CA ILE A 45 -0.83 4.59 12.15
C ILE A 45 0.13 3.64 12.86
N THR A 46 0.38 3.88 14.15
CA THR A 46 1.21 2.97 14.97
C THR A 46 0.70 1.53 14.88
N GLY A 47 1.60 0.63 14.47
CA GLY A 47 1.28 -0.77 14.29
C GLY A 47 0.77 -1.11 12.90
N LEU A 48 0.54 -0.16 12.00
CA LEU A 48 0.36 -0.38 10.56
C LEU A 48 1.62 0.09 9.79
N ASP A 49 1.70 -0.24 8.51
CA ASP A 49 2.90 -0.06 7.67
C ASP A 49 2.71 1.08 6.67
N ASP A 50 3.81 1.66 6.19
CA ASP A 50 3.81 2.72 5.19
C ASP A 50 3.99 2.12 3.79
N LEU A 51 3.04 2.40 2.87
CA LEU A 51 3.15 1.91 1.50
C LEU A 51 4.31 2.55 0.72
N HIS A 52 4.67 3.80 1.03
CA HIS A 52 5.73 4.55 0.36
C HIS A 52 7.12 4.09 0.80
N HIS A 53 7.21 3.56 2.02
CA HIS A 53 8.42 2.98 2.57
C HIS A 53 8.10 1.70 3.38
N PRO A 54 7.80 0.57 2.71
CA PRO A 54 7.31 -0.62 3.38
C PRO A 54 8.42 -1.32 4.16
N GLU A 55 8.21 -1.50 5.46
CA GLU A 55 9.17 -2.16 6.36
C GLU A 55 8.60 -3.39 7.06
N ASN A 56 7.27 -3.55 7.08
CA ASN A 56 6.58 -4.56 7.89
C ASN A 56 5.57 -5.38 7.06
N THR A 57 4.27 -5.28 7.37
CA THR A 57 3.21 -6.12 6.80
C THR A 57 3.06 -5.95 5.28
N ILE A 58 3.25 -4.74 4.76
CA ILE A 58 3.20 -4.48 3.31
C ILE A 58 4.43 -5.13 2.66
N LEU A 59 5.62 -5.00 3.27
CA LEU A 59 6.85 -5.65 2.78
C LEU A 59 6.73 -7.19 2.77
N GLU A 60 6.18 -7.79 3.84
CA GLU A 60 5.88 -9.22 3.90
C GLU A 60 4.96 -9.65 2.74
N SER A 61 3.97 -8.83 2.42
CA SER A 61 3.02 -9.08 1.34
C SER A 61 3.68 -8.93 -0.05
N MET A 62 4.50 -7.90 -0.26
CA MET A 62 5.27 -7.68 -1.50
C MET A 62 6.24 -8.84 -1.77
N ASN A 63 6.95 -9.30 -0.74
CA ASN A 63 7.90 -10.43 -0.87
C ASN A 63 7.25 -11.73 -1.34
N ARG A 64 5.93 -11.90 -1.14
CA ARG A 64 5.20 -13.08 -1.61
C ARG A 64 4.80 -13.04 -3.08
N VAL A 65 4.74 -11.85 -3.66
CA VAL A 65 4.43 -11.68 -5.09
C VAL A 65 5.71 -11.62 -5.94
N ASN A 66 6.90 -11.60 -5.33
CA ASN A 66 8.18 -11.73 -6.02
C ASN A 66 8.24 -13.07 -6.78
N LYS A 67 8.28 -12.98 -8.11
CA LYS A 67 8.27 -14.16 -8.99
C LYS A 67 9.67 -14.67 -9.36
N HIS A 68 10.71 -13.91 -9.04
CA HIS A 68 12.08 -14.25 -9.41
C HIS A 68 13.07 -13.65 -8.39
N PRO A 69 14.17 -14.36 -8.03
CA PRO A 69 15.12 -13.90 -7.01
C PRO A 69 15.76 -12.52 -7.26
N ASN A 70 15.84 -12.11 -8.53
CA ASN A 70 16.45 -10.85 -8.95
C ASN A 70 15.41 -9.76 -9.30
N TYR A 71 14.17 -9.91 -8.85
CA TYR A 71 13.10 -8.96 -9.12
C TYR A 71 12.40 -8.60 -7.81
N ASP A 72 12.34 -7.30 -7.54
CA ASP A 72 11.50 -6.74 -6.51
C ASP A 72 10.12 -6.40 -7.09
N ALA A 73 9.07 -6.80 -6.38
CA ALA A 73 7.70 -6.48 -6.71
C ALA A 73 7.20 -5.36 -5.79
N TYR A 74 6.67 -4.31 -6.39
CA TYR A 74 6.09 -3.17 -5.70
C TYR A 74 4.60 -3.07 -6.00
N TYR A 75 3.80 -2.72 -4.99
CA TYR A 75 2.39 -2.41 -5.19
C TYR A 75 2.21 -1.01 -5.76
N LEU A 76 1.20 -0.85 -6.62
CA LEU A 76 0.82 0.41 -7.22
C LEU A 76 -0.67 0.62 -7.04
N VAL A 77 -1.05 1.75 -6.43
CA VAL A 77 -2.46 2.14 -6.23
C VAL A 77 -3.01 3.00 -7.37
N ASN A 78 -2.13 3.55 -8.21
CA ASN A 78 -2.46 4.45 -9.32
C ASN A 78 -2.35 3.78 -10.71
N GLY A 79 -2.41 2.45 -10.74
CA GLY A 79 -2.37 1.65 -11.97
C GLY A 79 -1.03 1.65 -12.71
N THR A 80 -1.01 0.98 -13.87
CA THR A 80 0.21 0.73 -14.67
C THR A 80 0.83 2.02 -15.22
N THR A 81 0.03 3.04 -15.52
CA THR A 81 0.56 4.34 -15.99
C THR A 81 1.54 4.94 -15.00
N SER A 82 1.19 4.96 -13.71
CA SER A 82 2.11 5.43 -12.66
C SER A 82 3.38 4.59 -12.62
N GLY A 83 3.27 3.27 -12.75
CA GLY A 83 4.43 2.37 -12.75
C GLY A 83 5.39 2.63 -13.92
N ILE A 84 4.87 2.81 -15.14
CA ILE A 84 5.69 3.12 -16.32
C ILE A 84 6.40 4.47 -16.13
N LEU A 85 5.70 5.49 -15.64
CA LEU A 85 6.29 6.80 -15.36
C LEU A 85 7.37 6.73 -14.29
N SER A 86 7.17 5.95 -13.22
CA SER A 86 8.18 5.71 -12.18
C SER A 86 9.46 5.09 -12.76
N VAL A 87 9.32 4.10 -13.66
CA VAL A 87 10.47 3.49 -14.36
C VAL A 87 11.17 4.52 -15.23
N ILE A 88 10.45 5.27 -16.07
CA ILE A 88 11.05 6.33 -16.90
C ILE A 88 11.82 7.33 -16.03
N GLN A 89 11.21 7.77 -14.92
CA GLN A 89 11.80 8.73 -13.99
C GLN A 89 13.08 8.19 -13.34
N ALA A 90 13.11 6.92 -12.95
CA ALA A 90 14.29 6.29 -12.34
C ALA A 90 15.52 6.30 -13.26
N PHE A 91 15.32 6.29 -14.59
CA PHE A 91 16.41 6.29 -15.57
C PHE A 91 16.80 7.69 -16.08
N THR A 92 16.18 8.77 -15.57
CA THR A 92 16.43 10.14 -16.04
C THR A 92 17.86 10.64 -15.85
N HIS A 93 18.56 10.15 -14.84
CA HIS A 93 19.97 10.51 -14.57
C HIS A 93 20.97 9.69 -15.39
N ILE A 94 20.51 8.63 -16.07
CA ILE A 94 21.36 7.74 -16.86
C ILE A 94 21.44 8.29 -18.29
N LYS A 95 22.62 8.77 -18.69
CA LYS A 95 22.85 9.24 -20.06
C LYS A 95 22.94 8.04 -21.01
N GLY A 96 22.19 8.07 -22.12
CA GLY A 96 22.23 7.01 -23.11
C GLY A 96 21.18 7.14 -24.20
N ARG A 97 21.09 6.12 -25.05
CA ARG A 97 20.00 5.94 -26.01
C ARG A 97 18.96 5.01 -25.42
N TYR A 98 17.70 5.41 -25.46
CA TYR A 98 16.58 4.59 -25.03
C TYR A 98 15.94 3.90 -26.22
N LEU A 99 15.58 2.63 -26.05
CA LEU A 99 14.79 1.86 -27.03
C LEU A 99 13.35 1.80 -26.53
N ILE A 100 12.42 2.30 -27.33
CA ILE A 100 10.99 2.31 -27.01
C ILE A 100 10.28 1.60 -28.17
N SER A 101 9.41 0.63 -27.85
CA SER A 101 8.59 -0.05 -28.85
C SER A 101 7.55 0.91 -29.43
N ARG A 102 7.27 0.78 -30.72
CA ARG A 102 6.26 1.56 -31.44
C ARG A 102 4.94 0.80 -31.52
#